data_AF-A0A4P6L199-F1
#
_entry.id   AF-A0A4P6L199-F1
#
_cell.length_a   1.000
_cell.length_b   1.000
_cell.length_c   1.000
_cell.angle_alpha   90.00
_cell.angle_beta   90.00
_cell.angle_gamma   90.00
#
_symmetry.space_group_name_H-M   'P 1'
#
loop_
_entity.id
_entity.type
_entity.pdbx_description
1 polymer ?
#
loop_
_entity_poly.entity_id
_entity_poly.type
_entity_poly.pdbx_seq_one_letter_code
_entity_poly.pdbx_strand_id
1 'polypeptide(L)'
;MAGEIIRKGDKTDHGGTVLEGSLTDICHGKPMAFIGHKVQCPKCKGTFPIVEGVMTTTIFGKGVAVAGMKTACGASLIPSQFTDIVEWAAGSAAGRTAADPGRSVSETAAGHMTAALSPSASEIKESREKSIKRLYWSYGQNETPIDSVSRHYVDLNLHIETENYQAGEHVDIVLANDDGSELMTGLKALRLQAKVGGDNTACIHNVFKGKTIEIGLIS
;
A
#
# COMPACT_ATOMS: atom_id res chain seq x y z
N MET A 1 9.44 -13.16 -5.00
CA MET A 1 9.90 -12.33 -6.14
C MET A 1 9.21 -10.99 -6.03
N ALA A 2 9.94 -9.90 -6.28
CA ALA A 2 9.36 -8.58 -6.50
C ALA A 2 8.69 -8.54 -7.89
N GLY A 3 7.61 -7.77 -8.03
CA GLY A 3 6.98 -7.48 -9.31
C GLY A 3 6.12 -6.22 -9.22
N GLU A 4 6.09 -5.44 -10.29
CA GLU A 4 5.44 -4.14 -10.33
C GLU A 4 3.92 -4.26 -10.50
N ILE A 5 3.17 -3.45 -9.75
CA ILE A 5 1.69 -3.46 -9.80
C ILE A 5 1.17 -3.06 -11.19
N ILE A 6 0.33 -3.93 -11.78
CA ILE A 6 -0.37 -3.68 -13.03
C ILE A 6 -1.64 -2.86 -12.77
N ARG A 7 -1.96 -1.96 -13.71
CA ARG A 7 -3.04 -0.98 -13.56
C ARG A 7 -3.90 -0.85 -14.82
N LYS A 8 -5.06 -0.22 -14.69
CA LYS A 8 -5.90 0.16 -15.83
C LYS A 8 -5.11 1.02 -16.82
N GLY A 9 -5.14 0.63 -18.10
CA GLY A 9 -4.39 1.25 -19.19
C GLY A 9 -3.01 0.62 -19.49
N ASP A 10 -2.49 -0.24 -18.61
CA ASP A 10 -1.25 -0.99 -18.84
C ASP A 10 -1.41 -2.03 -19.97
N LYS A 11 -0.28 -2.55 -20.48
CA LYS A 11 -0.22 -3.25 -21.77
C LYS A 11 0.05 -4.74 -21.63
N THR A 12 0.02 -5.47 -22.74
CA THR A 12 0.49 -6.87 -22.80
C THR A 12 1.43 -7.12 -23.97
N ASP A 13 2.20 -8.21 -23.88
CA ASP A 13 3.02 -8.77 -24.96
C ASP A 13 2.23 -9.05 -26.27
N HIS A 14 0.91 -9.26 -26.16
CA HIS A 14 -0.02 -9.42 -27.28
C HIS A 14 -0.56 -8.08 -27.83
N GLY A 15 0.03 -6.95 -27.44
CA GLY A 15 -0.42 -5.60 -27.80
C GLY A 15 -1.73 -5.19 -27.12
N GLY A 16 -2.12 -5.90 -26.05
CA GLY A 16 -3.37 -5.69 -25.35
C GLY A 16 -3.39 -4.46 -24.45
N THR A 17 -4.52 -4.22 -23.78
CA THR A 17 -4.66 -3.15 -22.78
C THR A 17 -5.63 -3.56 -21.68
N VAL A 18 -5.22 -3.33 -20.42
CA VAL A 18 -6.03 -3.58 -19.23
C VAL A 18 -7.17 -2.55 -19.18
N LEU A 19 -8.42 -3.03 -19.20
CA LEU A 19 -9.62 -2.19 -19.26
C LEU A 19 -10.14 -1.81 -17.86
N GLU A 20 -9.96 -2.73 -16.91
CA GLU A 20 -10.56 -2.68 -15.58
C GLU A 20 -9.50 -2.58 -14.48
N GLY A 21 -9.82 -1.81 -13.46
CA GLY A 21 -9.01 -1.66 -12.25
C GLY A 21 -9.92 -1.31 -11.08
N SER A 22 -9.39 -1.41 -9.86
CA SER A 22 -10.17 -1.16 -8.65
C SER A 22 -10.58 0.30 -8.54
N LEU A 23 -11.82 0.52 -8.11
CA LEU A 23 -12.33 1.87 -7.81
C LEU A 23 -11.80 2.38 -6.46
N THR A 24 -11.40 1.48 -5.56
CA THR A 24 -10.88 1.79 -4.22
C THR A 24 -9.36 1.78 -4.14
N ASP A 25 -8.69 0.95 -4.94
CA ASP A 25 -7.26 0.68 -4.83
C ASP A 25 -6.52 1.38 -5.99
N ILE A 26 -5.99 2.56 -5.71
CA ILE A 26 -5.34 3.46 -6.70
C ILE A 26 -3.82 3.47 -6.46
N CYS A 27 -3.05 3.33 -7.53
CA CYS A 27 -1.58 3.25 -7.55
C CYS A 27 -1.02 4.30 -8.53
N HIS A 28 -0.29 5.29 -8.02
CA HIS A 28 0.12 6.52 -8.73
C HIS A 28 -1.00 7.07 -9.66
N GLY A 29 -2.16 7.38 -9.09
CA GLY A 29 -3.30 7.98 -9.81
C GLY A 29 -4.06 7.06 -10.78
N LYS A 30 -3.71 5.77 -10.88
CA LYS A 30 -4.44 4.80 -11.73
C LYS A 30 -5.00 3.61 -10.93
N PRO A 31 -6.23 3.14 -11.21
CA PRO A 31 -6.79 1.90 -10.67
C PRO A 31 -5.88 0.67 -10.80
N MET A 32 -5.60 -0.03 -9.70
CA MET A 32 -4.86 -1.30 -9.68
C MET A 32 -5.64 -2.45 -10.32
N ALA A 33 -4.97 -3.40 -10.95
CA ALA A 33 -5.58 -4.58 -11.57
C ALA A 33 -5.53 -5.82 -10.66
N PHE A 34 -6.62 -6.60 -10.67
CA PHE A 34 -6.75 -7.85 -9.92
C PHE A 34 -7.07 -9.03 -10.85
N ILE A 35 -6.91 -10.26 -10.32
CA ILE A 35 -7.49 -11.47 -10.93
C ILE A 35 -8.98 -11.23 -11.26
N GLY A 36 -9.38 -11.62 -12.46
CA GLY A 36 -10.75 -11.47 -12.98
C GLY A 36 -10.99 -10.20 -13.81
N HIS A 37 -10.21 -9.13 -13.60
CA HIS A 37 -10.33 -7.87 -14.35
C HIS A 37 -10.03 -8.07 -15.85
N LYS A 38 -10.76 -7.37 -16.72
CA LYS A 38 -10.68 -7.53 -18.17
C LYS A 38 -9.50 -6.82 -18.81
N VAL A 39 -8.95 -7.50 -19.82
CA VAL A 39 -7.90 -7.03 -20.73
C VAL A 39 -8.38 -7.24 -22.17
N GLN A 40 -8.34 -6.20 -22.99
CA GLN A 40 -8.58 -6.34 -24.42
C GLN A 40 -7.32 -6.87 -25.10
N CYS A 41 -7.44 -7.94 -25.88
CA CYS A 41 -6.33 -8.55 -26.61
C CYS A 41 -6.59 -8.49 -28.12
N PRO A 42 -5.90 -7.65 -28.90
CA PRO A 42 -6.12 -7.54 -30.34
C PRO A 42 -5.64 -8.79 -31.09
N LYS A 43 -4.52 -9.39 -30.68
CA LYS A 43 -3.97 -10.63 -31.26
C LYS A 43 -4.94 -11.81 -31.14
N CYS A 44 -5.65 -11.92 -30.01
CA CYS A 44 -6.64 -12.96 -29.75
C CYS A 44 -8.10 -12.51 -30.02
N LYS A 45 -8.29 -11.30 -30.57
CA LYS A 45 -9.57 -10.70 -30.97
C LYS A 45 -10.70 -10.79 -29.93
N GLY A 46 -10.40 -10.49 -28.66
CA GLY A 46 -11.40 -10.58 -27.60
C GLY A 46 -10.96 -9.98 -26.26
N THR A 47 -11.89 -9.99 -25.31
CA THR A 47 -11.72 -9.50 -23.95
C THR A 47 -11.52 -10.68 -22.99
N PHE A 48 -10.41 -10.71 -22.25
CA PHE A 48 -10.01 -11.84 -21.41
C PHE A 48 -9.72 -11.38 -19.97
N PRO A 49 -10.10 -12.16 -18.94
CA PRO A 49 -9.71 -11.84 -17.57
C PRO A 49 -8.21 -12.07 -17.33
N ILE A 50 -7.64 -11.33 -16.38
CA ILE A 50 -6.40 -11.71 -15.69
C ILE A 50 -6.66 -12.98 -14.87
N VAL A 51 -5.75 -13.96 -14.90
CA VAL A 51 -5.91 -15.25 -14.21
C VAL A 51 -4.83 -15.52 -13.16
N GLU A 52 -3.71 -14.81 -13.21
CA GLU A 52 -2.63 -14.87 -12.23
C GLU A 52 -2.59 -13.60 -11.37
N GLY A 53 -2.26 -13.73 -10.08
CA GLY A 53 -2.17 -12.61 -9.15
C GLY A 53 -1.52 -13.02 -7.82
N VAL A 54 -0.82 -12.08 -7.18
CA VAL A 54 -0.25 -12.27 -5.83
C VAL A 54 -1.35 -12.06 -4.81
N MET A 55 -1.68 -13.09 -4.02
CA MET A 55 -2.67 -12.97 -2.95
C MET A 55 -2.08 -12.26 -1.73
N THR A 56 -2.07 -10.93 -1.74
CA THR A 56 -1.63 -10.14 -0.59
C THR A 56 -2.73 -10.08 0.48
N THR A 57 -2.37 -10.32 1.74
CA THR A 57 -3.29 -10.19 2.88
C THR A 57 -3.80 -8.74 3.02
N THR A 58 -3.00 -7.77 2.57
CA THR A 58 -3.23 -6.33 2.70
C THR A 58 -4.38 -5.80 1.84
N ILE A 59 -4.71 -6.45 0.70
CA ILE A 59 -5.70 -5.93 -0.26
C ILE A 59 -6.90 -6.89 -0.35
N PHE A 60 -7.63 -7.00 0.76
CA PHE A 60 -8.91 -7.73 0.89
C PHE A 60 -8.92 -9.18 0.37
N GLY A 61 -7.75 -9.85 0.32
CA GLY A 61 -7.63 -11.20 -0.27
C GLY A 61 -7.87 -11.27 -1.78
N LYS A 62 -7.82 -10.14 -2.50
CA LYS A 62 -7.89 -10.09 -3.97
C LYS A 62 -6.48 -10.21 -4.54
N GLY A 63 -6.28 -11.14 -5.49
CA GLY A 63 -4.97 -11.35 -6.11
C GLY A 63 -4.53 -10.14 -6.94
N VAL A 64 -3.46 -9.46 -6.52
CA VAL A 64 -2.85 -8.31 -7.19
C VAL A 64 -2.15 -8.77 -8.46
N ALA A 65 -2.53 -8.22 -9.61
CA ALA A 65 -1.82 -8.50 -10.85
C ALA A 65 -0.49 -7.73 -10.86
N VAL A 66 0.62 -8.44 -11.06
CA VAL A 66 1.97 -7.83 -11.20
C VAL A 66 2.61 -8.16 -12.54
N ALA A 67 3.74 -7.52 -12.85
CA ALA A 67 4.49 -7.71 -14.10
C ALA A 67 4.72 -9.19 -14.46
N GLY A 68 4.59 -9.52 -15.74
CA GLY A 68 4.80 -10.88 -16.29
C GLY A 68 3.64 -11.87 -16.07
N MET A 69 2.71 -11.57 -15.16
CA MET A 69 1.53 -12.40 -14.90
C MET A 69 0.55 -12.44 -16.08
N LYS A 70 -0.28 -13.48 -16.16
CA LYS A 70 -1.01 -13.83 -17.39
C LYS A 70 -2.51 -13.58 -17.34
N THR A 71 -3.02 -13.37 -18.55
CA THR A 71 -4.44 -13.34 -18.91
C THR A 71 -4.90 -14.69 -19.44
N ALA A 72 -6.22 -14.94 -19.47
CA ALA A 72 -6.78 -16.21 -19.95
C ALA A 72 -6.48 -16.53 -21.43
N CYS A 73 -5.98 -15.58 -22.23
CA CYS A 73 -5.49 -15.82 -23.60
C CYS A 73 -3.97 -16.01 -23.68
N GLY A 74 -3.30 -16.21 -22.55
CA GLY A 74 -1.86 -16.43 -22.44
C GLY A 74 -1.00 -15.17 -22.50
N ALA A 75 -1.58 -13.99 -22.76
CA ALA A 75 -0.84 -12.75 -22.85
C ALA A 75 -0.33 -12.32 -21.46
N SER A 76 0.95 -11.93 -21.39
CA SER A 76 1.64 -11.47 -20.17
C SER A 76 1.51 -9.96 -20.00
N LEU A 77 1.28 -9.51 -18.76
CA LEU A 77 1.05 -8.11 -18.40
C LEU A 77 2.37 -7.32 -18.30
N ILE A 78 2.35 -6.08 -18.80
CA ILE A 78 3.50 -5.17 -18.86
C ILE A 78 3.13 -3.85 -18.15
N PRO A 79 3.79 -3.49 -17.03
CA PRO A 79 3.48 -2.29 -16.26
C PRO A 79 3.89 -1.01 -17.03
N SER A 80 3.23 0.11 -16.73
CA SER A 80 3.65 1.45 -17.22
C SER A 80 4.56 2.22 -16.25
N GLN A 81 5.07 1.58 -15.20
CA GLN A 81 5.95 2.16 -14.18
C GLN A 81 6.90 1.11 -13.58
N PHE A 82 7.89 1.54 -12.79
CA PHE A 82 9.00 0.68 -12.35
C PHE A 82 9.33 0.82 -10.84
N THR A 83 8.37 1.25 -10.01
CA THR A 83 8.63 1.69 -8.61
C THR A 83 7.84 0.98 -7.52
N ASP A 84 6.61 0.50 -7.78
CA ASP A 84 5.78 -0.15 -6.74
C ASP A 84 5.97 -1.66 -6.74
N ILE A 85 6.88 -2.15 -5.89
CA ILE A 85 7.17 -3.57 -5.71
C ILE A 85 6.19 -4.22 -4.73
N VAL A 86 5.53 -5.30 -5.16
CA VAL A 86 4.90 -6.26 -4.24
C VAL A 86 5.89 -7.37 -3.90
N GLU A 87 6.31 -7.46 -2.64
CA GLU A 87 7.03 -8.63 -2.15
C GLU A 87 6.06 -9.74 -1.68
N TRP A 88 6.33 -10.97 -2.09
CA TRP A 88 5.65 -12.16 -1.58
C TRP A 88 6.64 -13.26 -1.20
N ALA A 89 6.59 -13.66 0.06
CA ALA A 89 7.33 -14.79 0.60
C ALA A 89 6.58 -16.10 0.30
N ALA A 90 6.94 -16.75 -0.81
CA ALA A 90 6.44 -18.09 -1.14
C ALA A 90 7.04 -19.13 -0.17
N GLY A 91 6.31 -19.46 0.89
CA GLY A 91 6.72 -20.44 1.89
C GLY A 91 6.70 -21.88 1.37
N SER A 92 7.84 -22.36 0.88
CA SER A 92 8.03 -23.77 0.49
C SER A 92 8.51 -24.62 1.66
N ALA A 93 7.67 -25.54 2.14
CA ALA A 93 7.97 -26.41 3.28
C ALA A 93 8.04 -27.90 2.90
N ALA A 94 9.22 -28.36 2.48
CA ALA A 94 9.63 -29.77 2.45
C ALA A 94 11.17 -29.87 2.40
N GLY A 95 11.84 -30.82 3.05
CA GLY A 95 11.34 -31.92 3.88
C GLY A 95 12.39 -32.44 4.88
N ARG A 96 12.05 -33.50 5.62
CA ARG A 96 12.87 -34.07 6.71
C ARG A 96 13.67 -35.29 6.24
N THR A 97 14.95 -35.36 6.61
CA THR A 97 15.69 -36.60 6.90
C THR A 97 16.80 -36.28 7.90
N ALA A 98 17.14 -37.24 8.76
CA ALA A 98 18.17 -37.09 9.79
C ALA A 98 19.28 -38.14 9.63
N ALA A 99 20.52 -37.77 9.97
CA ALA A 99 21.63 -38.69 10.22
C ALA A 99 22.66 -38.02 11.15
N ASP A 100 23.19 -38.83 12.06
CA ASP A 100 24.20 -38.58 13.11
C ASP A 100 25.24 -39.74 12.98
N PRO A 101 26.37 -39.89 13.72
CA PRO A 101 27.14 -38.96 14.57
C PRO A 101 28.64 -38.83 14.17
N GLY A 102 29.41 -37.97 14.87
CA GLY A 102 30.88 -37.90 14.71
C GLY A 102 31.69 -37.17 15.79
N ARG A 103 32.38 -37.95 16.65
CA ARG A 103 33.61 -37.70 17.46
C ARG A 103 34.57 -36.57 16.96
N SER A 104 35.44 -35.93 17.78
CA SER A 104 35.91 -36.17 19.17
C SER A 104 36.87 -35.06 19.71
N VAL A 105 37.01 -34.96 21.06
CA VAL A 105 38.12 -34.35 21.88
C VAL A 105 38.44 -32.84 21.69
N SER A 106 38.63 -32.00 22.72
CA SER A 106 39.73 -31.86 23.72
C SER A 106 41.11 -31.61 23.09
N GLU A 107 42.00 -30.71 23.53
CA GLU A 107 42.07 -29.75 24.67
C GLU A 107 43.20 -28.68 24.37
N THR A 108 43.66 -27.69 25.17
CA THR A 108 43.52 -27.27 26.59
C THR A 108 43.67 -25.71 26.74
N ALA A 109 44.00 -25.17 27.93
CA ALA A 109 43.89 -23.74 28.32
C ALA A 109 45.20 -22.91 28.45
N ALA A 110 45.09 -21.58 28.26
CA ALA A 110 45.84 -20.46 28.90
C ALA A 110 45.24 -19.10 28.43
N GLY A 111 45.27 -17.96 29.15
CA GLY A 111 45.64 -17.66 30.54
C GLY A 111 45.75 -16.13 30.80
N HIS A 112 45.48 -15.68 32.03
CA HIS A 112 45.70 -14.32 32.60
C HIS A 112 44.82 -13.09 32.21
N MET A 113 43.98 -12.69 33.18
CA MET A 113 43.85 -11.35 33.81
C MET A 113 43.92 -10.05 32.98
N THR A 114 42.84 -9.26 33.00
CA THR A 114 42.83 -7.86 33.50
C THR A 114 41.39 -7.37 33.75
N ALA A 115 41.22 -6.20 34.37
CA ALA A 115 39.94 -5.78 34.98
C ALA A 115 39.12 -4.76 34.16
N ALA A 116 37.80 -4.80 34.41
CA ALA A 116 36.80 -3.73 34.30
C ALA A 116 37.02 -2.53 33.36
N LEU A 117 36.09 -2.34 32.42
CA LEU A 117 35.04 -1.31 32.55
C LEU A 117 33.97 -1.51 31.45
N SER A 118 32.71 -1.20 31.75
CA SER A 118 31.61 -1.30 30.78
C SER A 118 31.61 -0.11 29.82
N PRO A 119 31.66 -0.31 28.49
CA PRO A 119 30.94 0.58 27.59
C PRO A 119 29.43 0.35 27.80
N SER A 120 28.64 1.42 27.73
CA SER A 120 27.18 1.34 27.81
C SER A 120 26.62 0.35 26.79
N ALA A 121 25.57 -0.38 27.15
CA ALA A 121 24.75 -1.07 26.16
C ALA A 121 24.05 0.00 25.30
N SER A 122 24.66 0.33 24.16
CA SER A 122 24.03 1.17 23.14
C SER A 122 22.76 0.48 22.69
N GLU A 123 21.61 1.01 23.11
CA GLU A 123 20.31 0.51 22.68
C GLU A 123 20.28 0.53 21.15
N ILE A 124 20.21 -0.65 20.51
CA ILE A 124 19.82 -0.75 19.11
C ILE A 124 18.33 -0.45 19.09
N LYS A 125 18.02 0.84 19.18
CA LYS A 125 16.68 1.36 19.01
C LYS A 125 16.34 1.16 17.53
N GLU A 126 15.71 0.03 17.26
CA GLU A 126 15.21 -0.38 15.95
C GLU A 126 14.22 0.69 15.48
N SER A 127 14.76 1.71 14.81
CA SER A 127 14.05 2.93 14.44
C SER A 127 13.22 2.68 13.20
N ARG A 128 12.23 1.79 13.34
CA ARG A 128 11.27 1.42 12.31
C ARG A 128 10.66 2.69 11.73
N GLU A 129 10.79 2.85 10.42
CA GLU A 129 10.44 4.08 9.75
C GLU A 129 8.94 4.37 9.87
N LYS A 130 8.58 5.61 10.17
CA LYS A 130 7.19 6.00 10.39
C LYS A 130 6.50 6.16 9.05
N SER A 131 5.40 5.43 8.85
CA SER A 131 4.67 5.43 7.59
C SER A 131 3.18 5.68 7.80
N ILE A 132 2.53 6.17 6.75
CA ILE A 132 1.07 6.15 6.62
C ILE A 132 0.75 4.96 5.71
N LYS A 133 0.06 3.95 6.26
CA LYS A 133 -0.36 2.77 5.50
C LYS A 133 -1.49 3.09 4.53
N ARG A 134 -2.42 3.95 4.96
CA ARG A 134 -3.66 4.22 4.24
C ARG A 134 -4.24 5.57 4.62
N LEU A 135 -4.82 6.24 3.63
CA LEU A 135 -5.77 7.33 3.82
C LEU A 135 -7.11 6.88 3.20
N TYR A 136 -8.22 7.07 3.89
CA TYR A 136 -9.55 6.85 3.32
C TYR A 136 -10.58 7.80 3.90
N TRP A 137 -11.68 7.98 3.16
CA TRP A 137 -12.75 8.88 3.55
C TRP A 137 -13.99 8.11 4.03
N SER A 138 -14.66 8.67 5.02
CA SER A 138 -15.99 8.25 5.47
C SER A 138 -16.94 9.45 5.54
N TYR A 139 -18.23 9.21 5.74
CA TYR A 139 -19.23 10.26 5.94
C TYR A 139 -20.15 9.97 7.14
N GLY A 140 -20.78 11.02 7.65
CA GLY A 140 -21.67 10.97 8.80
C GLY A 140 -21.01 10.62 10.13
N GLN A 141 -21.83 10.45 11.16
CA GLN A 141 -21.41 10.06 12.52
C GLN A 141 -21.10 8.55 12.65
N ASN A 142 -21.62 7.74 11.72
CA ASN A 142 -21.40 6.30 11.69
C ASN A 142 -20.12 5.90 10.93
N GLU A 143 -19.27 6.88 10.58
CA GLU A 143 -18.00 6.69 9.86
C GLU A 143 -18.14 5.76 8.64
N THR A 144 -19.25 5.90 7.91
CA THR A 144 -19.58 5.00 6.80
C THR A 144 -18.59 5.23 5.65
N PRO A 145 -17.78 4.24 5.24
CA PRO A 145 -16.76 4.44 4.21
C PRO A 145 -17.36 4.90 2.89
N ILE A 146 -16.66 5.77 2.19
CA ILE A 146 -17.08 6.28 0.89
C ILE A 146 -16.73 5.24 -0.18
N ASP A 147 -17.77 4.61 -0.73
CA ASP A 147 -17.71 3.65 -1.84
C ASP A 147 -18.00 4.29 -3.21
N SER A 148 -18.54 5.52 -3.22
CA SER A 148 -19.00 6.23 -4.42
C SER A 148 -19.03 7.75 -4.22
N VAL A 149 -19.82 8.49 -5.00
CA VAL A 149 -19.94 9.95 -4.89
C VAL A 149 -20.70 10.35 -3.61
N SER A 150 -20.01 10.99 -2.66
CA SER A 150 -20.71 11.65 -1.54
C SER A 150 -21.51 12.86 -2.04
N ARG A 151 -22.74 13.00 -1.53
CA ARG A 151 -23.62 14.14 -1.84
C ARG A 151 -23.37 15.35 -0.96
N HIS A 152 -22.63 15.17 0.15
CA HIS A 152 -22.35 16.21 1.14
C HIS A 152 -20.87 16.17 1.52
N TYR A 153 -20.24 17.34 1.59
CA TYR A 153 -18.82 17.47 1.95
C TYR A 153 -18.60 17.83 3.43
N VAL A 154 -19.65 18.34 4.10
CA VAL A 154 -19.58 18.93 5.45
C VAL A 154 -19.40 17.91 6.57
N ASP A 155 -19.74 16.65 6.30
CA ASP A 155 -19.68 15.50 7.21
C ASP A 155 -18.63 14.46 6.77
N LEU A 156 -17.73 14.83 5.85
CA LEU A 156 -16.59 13.99 5.45
C LEU A 156 -15.58 13.88 6.59
N ASN A 157 -15.22 12.65 6.96
CA ASN A 157 -14.16 12.35 7.91
C ASN A 157 -12.97 11.72 7.18
N LEU A 158 -11.76 12.19 7.47
CA LEU A 158 -10.52 11.60 6.95
C LEU A 158 -9.98 10.60 7.98
N HIS A 159 -9.81 9.34 7.56
CA HIS A 159 -9.15 8.30 8.33
C HIS A 159 -7.72 8.09 7.85
N ILE A 160 -6.82 7.84 8.80
CA ILE A 160 -5.39 7.61 8.60
C ILE A 160 -5.03 6.32 9.34
N GLU A 161 -4.50 5.33 8.64
CA GLU A 161 -3.87 4.15 9.24
C GLU A 161 -2.35 4.35 9.20
N THR A 162 -1.65 4.16 10.31
CA THR A 162 -0.21 4.48 10.45
C THR A 162 0.63 3.27 10.87
N GLU A 163 1.95 3.39 10.78
CA GLU A 163 2.90 2.41 11.33
C GLU A 163 4.05 3.11 12.06
N ASN A 164 4.49 2.50 13.17
CA ASN A 164 5.62 2.93 14.01
C ASN A 164 5.46 4.32 14.68
N TYR A 165 4.34 4.99 14.47
CA TYR A 165 3.88 6.10 15.33
C TYR A 165 3.58 5.60 16.75
N GLN A 166 3.63 6.52 17.72
CA GLN A 166 3.25 6.27 19.10
C GLN A 166 1.90 6.92 19.42
N ALA A 167 1.15 6.32 20.34
CA ALA A 167 -0.13 6.87 20.77
C ALA A 167 0.03 8.30 21.32
N GLY A 168 -0.68 9.25 20.73
CA GLY A 168 -0.61 10.68 21.05
C GLY A 168 0.36 11.50 20.21
N GLU A 169 1.13 10.89 19.31
CA GLU A 169 1.83 11.60 18.25
C GLU A 169 0.85 12.16 17.21
N HIS A 170 1.36 13.01 16.31
CA HIS A 170 0.54 13.67 15.29
C HIS A 170 1.09 13.42 13.88
N VAL A 171 0.16 13.32 12.93
CA VAL A 171 0.42 13.27 11.49
C VAL A 171 -0.06 14.58 10.90
N ASP A 172 0.80 15.31 10.20
CA ASP A 172 0.42 16.49 9.44
C ASP A 172 0.03 16.07 8.01
N ILE A 173 -1.19 16.40 7.58
CA ILE A 173 -1.71 16.12 6.24
C ILE A 173 -1.93 17.43 5.50
N VAL A 174 -1.58 17.46 4.21
CA VAL A 174 -1.87 18.60 3.32
C VAL A 174 -2.78 18.12 2.21
N LEU A 175 -4.01 18.64 2.17
CA LEU A 175 -4.93 18.47 1.04
C LEU A 175 -4.77 19.67 0.10
N ALA A 176 -4.61 19.42 -1.20
CA ALA A 176 -4.51 20.42 -2.24
C ALA A 176 -4.96 19.82 -3.58
N ASN A 177 -5.30 20.65 -4.56
CA ASN A 177 -5.51 20.21 -5.93
C ASN A 177 -4.16 19.94 -6.60
N ASP A 178 -4.08 18.92 -7.46
CA ASP A 178 -2.83 18.47 -8.10
C ASP A 178 -2.32 19.43 -9.21
N ASP A 179 -3.24 20.19 -9.81
CA ASP A 179 -2.95 21.30 -10.71
C ASP A 179 -2.44 22.58 -10.00
N GLY A 180 -2.44 22.61 -8.67
CA GLY A 180 -2.04 23.76 -7.87
C GLY A 180 -3.05 24.93 -7.86
N SER A 181 -4.29 24.69 -8.29
CA SER A 181 -5.41 25.64 -8.18
C SER A 181 -5.87 25.85 -6.72
N GLU A 182 -6.96 26.58 -6.51
CA GLU A 182 -7.50 26.81 -5.16
C GLU A 182 -8.48 25.69 -4.77
N LEU A 183 -8.22 25.03 -3.64
CA LEU A 183 -9.09 24.00 -3.07
C LEU A 183 -10.38 24.61 -2.49
N MET A 184 -10.28 25.86 -2.05
CA MET A 184 -11.35 26.71 -1.54
C MET A 184 -11.00 28.16 -1.87
N THR A 185 -11.98 29.06 -1.87
CA THR A 185 -11.79 30.50 -2.10
C THR A 185 -10.63 31.09 -1.28
N GLY A 186 -9.55 31.50 -1.94
CA GLY A 186 -8.34 32.07 -1.31
C GLY A 186 -7.43 31.07 -0.60
N LEU A 187 -7.61 29.75 -0.78
CA LEU A 187 -6.85 28.70 -0.09
C LEU A 187 -6.46 27.55 -1.04
N LYS A 188 -5.20 27.55 -1.50
CA LYS A 188 -4.61 26.49 -2.32
C LYS A 188 -4.45 25.13 -1.61
N ALA A 189 -4.33 25.13 -0.29
CA ALA A 189 -4.13 23.90 0.46
C ALA A 189 -4.74 23.97 1.88
N LEU A 190 -5.50 22.94 2.24
CA LEU A 190 -5.99 22.73 3.60
C LEU A 190 -4.99 21.86 4.36
N ARG A 191 -4.28 22.48 5.31
CA ARG A 191 -3.43 21.76 6.27
C ARG A 191 -4.29 21.22 7.42
N LEU A 192 -4.03 19.99 7.79
CA LEU A 192 -4.74 19.22 8.81
C LEU A 192 -3.71 18.53 9.71
N GLN A 193 -4.10 18.24 10.95
CA GLN A 193 -3.27 17.49 11.88
C GLN A 193 -4.14 16.42 12.56
N ALA A 194 -3.73 15.16 12.44
CA ALA A 194 -4.43 14.01 13.01
C ALA A 194 -3.63 13.47 14.21
N LYS A 195 -4.29 13.20 15.34
CA LYS A 195 -3.65 12.60 16.52
C LYS A 195 -3.80 11.08 16.49
N VAL A 196 -2.69 10.35 16.60
CA VAL A 196 -2.64 8.88 16.52
C VAL A 196 -3.14 8.24 17.82
N GLY A 197 -4.01 7.24 17.69
CA GLY A 197 -4.56 6.42 18.77
C GLY A 197 -3.65 5.26 19.20
N GLY A 198 -4.11 4.47 20.18
CA GLY A 198 -3.40 3.28 20.67
C GLY A 198 -3.46 2.06 19.72
N ASP A 199 -4.25 2.16 18.66
CA ASP A 199 -4.45 1.21 17.57
C ASP A 199 -3.62 1.54 16.32
N ASN A 200 -2.85 2.62 16.34
CA ASN A 200 -2.15 3.25 15.21
C ASN A 200 -3.08 3.87 14.15
N THR A 201 -4.36 4.12 14.45
CA THR A 201 -5.22 4.92 13.56
C THR A 201 -5.29 6.37 14.02
N ALA A 202 -5.73 7.26 13.13
CA ALA A 202 -6.19 8.59 13.48
C ALA A 202 -7.40 8.95 12.60
N CYS A 203 -8.33 9.74 13.14
CA CYS A 203 -9.47 10.26 12.39
C CYS A 203 -9.58 11.78 12.59
N ILE A 204 -9.93 12.50 11.53
CA ILE A 204 -10.32 13.90 11.56
C ILE A 204 -11.77 13.98 11.06
N HIS A 205 -12.71 14.17 11.98
CA HIS A 205 -14.13 14.26 11.64
C HIS A 205 -14.50 15.60 11.01
N ASN A 206 -15.48 15.59 10.09
CA ASN A 206 -16.08 16.79 9.51
C ASN A 206 -15.05 17.77 8.90
N VAL A 207 -14.04 17.27 8.16
CA VAL A 207 -12.84 18.01 7.67
C VAL A 207 -13.16 19.36 7.01
N PHE A 208 -14.26 19.42 6.26
CA PHE A 208 -14.68 20.59 5.48
C PHE A 208 -15.88 21.34 6.08
N LYS A 209 -16.21 21.11 7.35
CA LYS A 209 -17.29 21.82 8.04
C LYS A 209 -16.93 23.28 8.28
N GLY A 210 -17.85 24.19 7.95
CA GLY A 210 -17.58 25.63 7.97
C GLY A 210 -16.61 26.10 6.89
N LYS A 211 -16.37 25.29 5.85
CA LYS A 211 -15.56 25.62 4.68
C LYS A 211 -16.44 25.57 3.42
N THR A 212 -16.06 26.29 2.38
CA THR A 212 -16.67 26.17 1.04
C THR A 212 -15.64 25.52 0.13
N ILE A 213 -15.95 24.37 -0.46
CA ILE A 213 -15.09 23.71 -1.46
C ILE A 213 -15.51 24.17 -2.85
N GLU A 214 -14.57 24.58 -3.68
CA GLU A 214 -14.84 24.94 -5.08
C GLU A 214 -14.65 23.71 -5.98
N ILE A 215 -15.71 22.90 -6.12
CA ILE A 215 -15.71 21.66 -6.93
C ILE A 215 -15.93 22.00 -8.42
N GLY A 216 -15.10 22.91 -8.94
CA GLY A 216 -15.15 23.42 -10.31
C GLY A 216 -16.36 24.32 -10.62
N LEU A 217 -16.27 25.05 -11.74
CA LEU A 217 -17.43 25.69 -12.36
C LEU A 217 -18.11 24.67 -13.28
N ILE A 218 -19.39 24.38 -13.04
CA ILE A 218 -20.23 23.64 -13.98
C ILE A 218 -20.69 24.62 -15.07
N SER A 219 -19.93 24.69 -16.16
CA SER A 219 -20.20 25.50 -17.36
C SER A 219 -20.92 24.69 -18.44
#